data_AF-A0A5J4Y7N0-F1
#
_entry.id   AF-A0A5J4Y7N0-F1
#
_cell.length_a   1.000
_cell.length_b   1.000
_cell.length_c   1.000
_cell.angle_alpha   90.00
_cell.angle_beta   90.00
_cell.angle_gamma   90.00
#
_symmetry.space_group_name_H-M   'P 1'
#
loop_
_entity.id
_entity.type
_entity.pdbx_description
1 polymer ?
#
loop_
_entity_poly.entity_id
_entity_poly.type
_entity_poly.pdbx_seq_one_letter_code
_entity_poly.pdbx_strand_id
1 'polypeptide(L)'
;MAETASYVSSESWQQPSKEQPKEVGPTISMLAKKLQAQWHEERNMHLGNSVIRPHSSHKAQVVDKTRGKTGCPKCAKRNGGRKADGTRQKHPTFAQAKHALLEQWDHDRNPENGNFPDNTTLQSQKLIWWRCQECPTGKEHSWQAHPKN
;
A
#
# COMPACT_ATOMS: atom_id res chain seq x y z
N MET A 1 -0.41 84.05 1.24
CA MET A 1 0.64 83.98 2.29
C MET A 1 0.24 82.90 3.27
N ALA A 2 1.16 81.98 3.57
CA ALA A 2 1.16 80.93 4.62
C ALA A 2 -0.01 79.92 4.62
N GLU A 3 0.18 78.68 4.16
CA GLU A 3 0.71 77.52 4.92
C GLU A 3 -0.15 77.10 6.12
N THR A 4 -0.80 75.93 6.00
CA THR A 4 -0.64 74.85 6.98
C THR A 4 -0.80 73.50 6.29
N ALA A 5 0.29 72.74 6.25
CA ALA A 5 0.32 71.35 5.84
C ALA A 5 -0.42 70.48 6.85
N SER A 6 -1.30 69.60 6.37
CA SER A 6 -1.87 68.51 7.19
C SER A 6 -1.37 67.18 6.65
N TYR A 7 -0.36 66.71 7.36
CA TYR A 7 0.29 65.40 7.27
C TYR A 7 -0.74 64.29 7.52
N VAL A 8 -1.10 63.53 6.47
CA VAL A 8 -1.86 62.29 6.63
C VAL A 8 -0.87 61.13 6.57
N SER A 9 -0.61 60.58 7.76
CA SER A 9 0.16 59.37 8.01
C SER A 9 -0.21 58.25 7.05
N SER A 10 0.77 57.75 6.32
CA SER A 10 0.73 56.46 5.64
C SER A 10 0.79 55.35 6.69
N GLU A 11 -0.38 54.92 7.19
CA GLU A 11 -0.51 53.66 7.94
C GLU A 11 -0.25 52.49 6.99
N SER A 12 1.02 52.06 6.99
CA SER A 12 1.47 50.79 6.46
C SER A 12 0.78 49.68 7.26
N TRP A 13 -0.26 49.08 6.70
CA TRP A 13 -0.84 47.85 7.22
C TRP A 13 0.19 46.71 7.11
N GLN A 14 1.05 46.54 8.11
CA GLN A 14 1.72 45.25 8.30
C GLN A 14 0.68 44.24 8.77
N GLN A 15 0.39 43.26 7.92
CA GLN A 15 -0.37 42.08 8.32
C GLN A 15 0.39 41.38 9.46
N PRO A 16 -0.26 41.03 10.58
CA PRO A 16 0.38 40.20 11.59
C PRO A 16 0.76 38.88 10.94
N SER A 17 2.06 38.57 10.93
CA SER A 17 2.57 37.28 10.52
C SER A 17 1.82 36.22 11.31
N LYS A 18 1.01 35.42 10.62
CA LYS A 18 0.40 34.23 11.21
C LYS A 18 1.55 33.33 11.65
N GLU A 19 1.86 33.40 12.94
CA GLU A 19 2.80 32.53 13.61
C GLU A 19 2.37 31.11 13.28
N GLN A 20 3.20 30.41 12.52
CA GLN A 20 2.93 29.02 12.17
C GLN A 20 2.89 28.23 13.47
N PRO A 21 1.81 27.49 13.78
CA PRO A 21 1.77 26.64 14.95
C PRO A 21 2.95 25.67 14.87
N LYS A 22 3.87 25.82 15.84
CA LYS A 22 5.06 25.00 16.02
C LYS A 22 4.69 23.53 15.95
N GLU A 23 5.53 22.77 15.27
CA GLU A 23 5.34 21.37 14.87
C GLU A 23 4.58 20.56 15.91
N VAL A 24 3.31 20.29 15.59
CA VAL A 24 2.40 19.56 16.44
C VAL A 24 2.81 18.10 16.36
N GLY A 25 3.25 17.54 17.49
CA GLY A 25 3.66 16.15 17.61
C GLY A 25 2.58 15.15 17.16
N PRO A 26 2.87 13.85 17.23
CA PRO A 26 2.01 12.83 16.64
C PRO A 26 0.59 12.88 17.24
N THR A 27 -0.44 12.81 16.39
CA THR A 27 -1.84 12.87 16.85
C THR A 27 -2.18 11.60 17.65
N ILE A 28 -2.17 11.70 18.99
CA ILE A 28 -2.47 10.62 19.93
C ILE A 28 -3.94 10.55 20.37
N SER A 29 -4.79 11.44 19.86
CA SER A 29 -6.21 11.55 20.24
C SER A 29 -7.01 10.27 20.02
N MET A 30 -6.53 9.37 19.15
CA MET A 30 -7.15 8.08 18.89
C MET A 30 -6.83 7.01 19.95
N LEU A 31 -5.86 7.22 20.85
CA LEU A 31 -5.49 6.25 21.89
C LEU A 31 -6.48 6.25 23.07
N ALA A 32 -6.50 5.18 23.85
CA ALA A 32 -7.26 5.15 25.11
C ALA A 32 -6.71 6.19 26.10
N LYS A 33 -7.57 6.81 26.92
CA LYS A 33 -7.19 7.87 27.89
C LYS A 33 -6.00 7.50 28.77
N LYS A 34 -5.91 6.24 29.20
CA LYS A 34 -4.78 5.73 30.00
C LYS A 34 -3.44 5.76 29.25
N LEU A 35 -3.46 5.47 27.94
CA LEU A 35 -2.26 5.51 27.09
C LEU A 35 -1.90 6.95 26.71
N GLN A 36 -2.90 7.81 26.51
CA GLN A 36 -2.67 9.25 26.35
C GLN A 36 -1.99 9.84 27.59
N ALA A 37 -2.43 9.45 28.80
CA ALA A 37 -1.82 9.89 30.06
C ALA A 37 -0.39 9.38 30.29
N GLN A 38 0.01 8.31 29.59
CA GLN A 38 1.37 7.75 29.64
C GLN A 38 2.28 8.33 28.54
N TRP A 39 1.78 9.25 27.72
CA TRP A 39 2.53 9.85 26.62
C TRP A 39 3.55 10.87 27.12
N HIS A 40 4.76 10.84 26.57
CA HIS A 40 5.81 11.82 26.83
C HIS A 40 6.13 12.59 25.55
N GLU A 41 5.61 13.81 25.43
CA GLU A 41 5.71 14.63 24.21
C GLU A 41 7.16 14.96 23.83
N GLU A 42 7.97 15.44 24.77
CA GLU A 42 9.38 15.80 24.52
C GLU A 42 10.22 14.61 24.07
N ARG A 43 10.01 13.44 24.66
CA ARG A 43 10.75 12.22 24.32
C ARG A 43 10.33 11.64 22.98
N ASN A 44 9.10 11.92 22.56
CA ASN A 44 8.50 11.37 21.35
C ASN A 44 8.36 12.42 20.24
N MET A 45 8.96 13.60 20.41
CA MET A 45 8.92 14.71 19.45
C MET A 45 9.52 14.31 18.09
N HIS A 46 10.52 13.44 18.10
CA HIS A 46 11.15 12.89 16.90
C HIS A 46 10.17 12.14 15.96
N LEU A 47 8.97 11.79 16.44
CA LEU A 47 7.95 11.13 15.63
C LEU A 47 7.20 12.09 14.69
N GLY A 48 7.36 13.42 14.87
CA GLY A 48 6.72 14.44 14.02
C GLY A 48 5.21 14.25 13.88
N ASN A 49 4.65 14.58 12.72
CA ASN A 49 3.20 14.50 12.44
C ASN A 49 2.65 13.06 12.27
N SER A 50 3.31 12.06 12.82
CA SER A 50 2.87 10.66 12.71
C SER A 50 1.54 10.43 13.43
N VAL A 51 0.54 9.84 12.76
CA VAL A 51 -0.74 9.52 13.43
C VAL A 51 -0.63 8.15 14.11
N ILE A 52 -0.74 8.11 15.44
CA ILE A 52 -0.68 6.85 16.21
C ILE A 52 -2.09 6.28 16.33
N ARG A 53 -2.36 5.23 15.55
CA ARG A 53 -3.67 4.56 15.52
C ARG A 53 -3.65 3.34 16.46
N PRO A 54 -4.62 3.19 17.38
CA PRO A 54 -4.77 1.96 18.12
C PRO A 54 -5.04 0.82 17.14
N HIS A 55 -4.25 -0.24 17.21
CA HIS A 55 -4.51 -1.43 16.42
C HIS A 55 -5.59 -2.28 17.10
N SER A 56 -6.34 -3.04 16.28
CA SER A 56 -7.39 -4.00 16.65
C SER A 56 -7.33 -4.54 18.09
N SER A 57 -8.48 -4.86 18.69
CA SER A 57 -8.65 -5.57 19.98
C SER A 57 -8.08 -6.99 20.07
N HIS A 58 -7.18 -7.37 19.16
CA HIS A 58 -6.50 -8.64 19.12
C HIS A 58 -5.52 -8.77 20.31
N LYS A 59 -5.82 -9.71 21.21
CA LYS A 59 -4.97 -10.09 22.33
C LYS A 59 -3.98 -11.16 21.89
N ALA A 60 -2.74 -11.05 22.34
CA ALA A 60 -1.70 -12.06 22.17
C ALA A 60 -0.70 -11.96 23.34
N GLN A 61 0.05 -13.01 23.64
CA GLN A 61 1.08 -12.94 24.68
C GLN A 61 2.22 -12.02 24.24
N VAL A 62 2.84 -11.33 25.19
CA VAL A 62 3.96 -10.42 24.91
C VAL A 62 5.13 -11.16 24.25
N VAL A 63 5.37 -12.41 24.66
CA VAL A 63 6.41 -13.28 24.07
C VAL A 63 6.19 -13.57 22.58
N ASP A 64 4.93 -13.63 22.15
CA ASP A 64 4.58 -13.90 20.75
C ASP A 64 4.75 -12.65 19.87
N LYS A 65 4.65 -11.46 20.48
CA LYS A 65 4.86 -10.16 19.82
C LYS A 65 6.33 -9.89 19.57
N THR A 66 7.18 -10.11 20.59
CA THR A 66 8.62 -9.84 20.51
C THR A 66 9.34 -10.82 19.59
N ARG A 67 8.90 -12.07 19.51
CA ARG A 67 9.43 -13.09 18.58
C ARG A 67 8.84 -13.02 17.17
N GLY A 68 8.05 -11.98 16.86
CA GLY A 68 7.52 -11.71 15.52
C GLY A 68 6.40 -12.64 15.03
N LYS A 69 5.84 -13.50 15.91
CA LYS A 69 4.92 -14.57 15.51
C LYS A 69 3.44 -14.19 15.54
N THR A 70 3.05 -13.04 16.09
CA THR A 70 1.61 -12.65 16.17
C THR A 70 1.36 -11.17 15.86
N GLY A 71 1.31 -10.84 14.57
CA GLY A 71 0.68 -9.60 14.10
C GLY A 71 -0.84 -9.66 14.24
N CYS A 72 -1.54 -8.52 14.15
CA CYS A 72 -3.00 -8.61 14.02
C CYS A 72 -3.38 -9.30 12.71
N PRO A 73 -4.35 -10.25 12.71
CA PRO A 73 -4.78 -10.94 11.50
C PRO A 73 -5.29 -10.00 10.39
N LYS A 74 -5.99 -8.90 10.75
CA LYS A 74 -6.42 -7.88 9.79
C LYS A 74 -5.24 -7.17 9.13
N CYS A 75 -4.20 -6.85 9.92
CA CYS A 75 -2.96 -6.27 9.40
C CYS A 75 -2.19 -7.25 8.53
N ALA A 76 -2.05 -8.50 8.97
CA ALA A 76 -1.36 -9.54 8.21
C ALA A 76 -2.03 -9.74 6.85
N LYS A 77 -3.36 -9.82 6.79
CA LYS A 77 -4.11 -9.91 5.53
C LYS A 77 -3.94 -8.67 4.65
N ARG A 78 -4.01 -7.47 5.24
CA ARG A 78 -3.82 -6.19 4.54
C ARG A 78 -2.41 -6.05 3.96
N ASN A 79 -1.41 -6.49 4.71
CA ASN A 79 0.01 -6.38 4.36
C ASN A 79 0.51 -7.61 3.60
N GLY A 80 -0.31 -8.65 3.41
CA GLY A 80 0.02 -9.80 2.58
C GLY A 80 0.41 -9.36 1.17
N GLY A 81 1.61 -9.77 0.74
CA GLY A 81 2.19 -9.39 -0.55
C GLY A 81 2.70 -7.94 -0.63
N ARG A 82 2.74 -7.20 0.47
CA ARG A 82 3.40 -5.88 0.56
C ARG A 82 4.80 -6.02 1.15
N LYS A 83 5.75 -5.27 0.60
CA LYS A 83 7.07 -5.05 1.17
C LYS A 83 6.99 -4.09 2.38
N ALA A 84 8.09 -3.99 3.12
CA ALA A 84 8.20 -3.11 4.29
C ALA A 84 8.00 -1.62 3.96
N ASP A 85 8.34 -1.20 2.73
CA ASP A 85 8.13 0.14 2.18
C ASP A 85 6.66 0.42 1.76
N GLY A 86 5.76 -0.57 1.92
CA GLY A 86 4.35 -0.47 1.53
C GLY A 86 4.06 -0.78 0.06
N THR A 87 5.09 -1.01 -0.77
CA THR A 87 4.92 -1.36 -2.18
C THR A 87 4.42 -2.80 -2.34
N ARG A 88 3.72 -3.08 -3.44
CA ARG A 88 3.42 -4.46 -3.87
C ARG A 88 4.32 -4.80 -5.04
N GLN A 89 4.91 -6.00 -5.03
CA GLN A 89 5.46 -6.55 -6.26
C GLN A 89 4.31 -6.83 -7.23
N LYS A 90 4.26 -6.06 -8.31
CA LYS A 90 3.37 -6.33 -9.43
C LYS A 90 4.12 -7.26 -10.37
N HIS A 91 3.64 -8.49 -10.50
CA HIS A 91 4.16 -9.39 -11.52
C HIS A 91 3.67 -8.94 -12.90
N PRO A 92 4.52 -8.95 -13.93
CA PRO A 92 4.10 -8.62 -15.29
C PRO A 92 3.06 -9.63 -15.79
N THR A 93 2.25 -9.19 -16.75
CA THR A 93 1.32 -10.07 -17.46
C THR A 93 2.08 -10.95 -18.46
N PHE A 94 1.46 -12.05 -18.90
CA PHE A 94 2.08 -12.93 -19.91
C PHE A 94 2.42 -12.17 -21.20
N ALA A 95 1.53 -11.28 -21.64
CA ALA A 95 1.77 -10.43 -22.79
C ALA A 95 2.91 -9.42 -22.57
N GLN A 96 2.97 -8.78 -21.40
CA GLN A 96 4.07 -7.87 -21.04
C GLN A 96 5.42 -8.56 -20.98
N ALA A 97 5.46 -9.80 -20.47
CA ALA A 97 6.68 -10.58 -20.35
C ALA A 97 7.09 -11.29 -21.64
N LYS A 98 6.22 -11.34 -22.66
CA LYS A 98 6.40 -12.17 -23.88
C LYS A 98 6.89 -13.58 -23.54
N HIS A 99 6.22 -14.21 -22.58
CA HIS A 99 6.69 -15.45 -21.99
C HIS A 99 6.56 -16.63 -22.98
N ALA A 100 7.55 -17.54 -23.01
CA ALA A 100 7.57 -18.70 -23.92
C ALA A 100 6.32 -19.59 -23.82
N LEU A 101 5.74 -19.69 -22.62
CA LEU A 101 4.48 -20.40 -22.38
C LEU A 101 3.29 -19.88 -23.20
N LEU A 102 3.36 -18.68 -23.79
CA LEU A 102 2.32 -18.19 -24.72
C LEU A 102 2.17 -19.10 -25.95
N GLU A 103 3.23 -19.81 -26.35
CA GLU A 103 3.17 -20.79 -27.46
C GLU A 103 2.30 -22.01 -27.12
N GLN A 104 2.19 -22.32 -25.83
CA GLN A 104 1.37 -23.40 -25.30
C GLN A 104 0.02 -22.88 -24.78
N TRP A 105 -0.33 -21.61 -25.00
CA TRP A 105 -1.59 -21.04 -24.54
C TRP A 105 -2.75 -21.50 -25.44
N ASP A 106 -3.84 -21.97 -24.83
CA ASP A 106 -5.06 -22.31 -25.56
C ASP A 106 -5.92 -21.04 -25.78
N HIS A 107 -5.93 -20.52 -27.02
CA HIS A 107 -6.66 -19.30 -27.36
C HIS A 107 -8.17 -19.51 -27.54
N ASP A 108 -8.63 -20.74 -27.61
CA ASP A 108 -10.03 -21.08 -27.88
C ASP A 108 -10.81 -21.25 -26.57
N ARG A 109 -10.21 -21.90 -25.56
CA ARG A 109 -10.86 -22.19 -24.28
C ARG A 109 -10.65 -21.14 -23.19
N ASN A 110 -9.51 -20.46 -23.20
CA ASN A 110 -9.21 -19.45 -22.16
C ASN A 110 -10.13 -18.22 -22.17
N PRO A 111 -10.65 -17.73 -23.31
CA PRO A 111 -11.58 -16.61 -23.32
C PRO A 111 -12.89 -16.87 -22.58
N GLU A 112 -13.38 -18.13 -22.55
CA GLU A 112 -14.60 -18.52 -21.82
C GLU A 112 -14.49 -18.22 -20.32
N ASN A 113 -13.27 -18.34 -19.77
CA ASN A 113 -12.96 -18.07 -18.36
C ASN A 113 -12.48 -16.63 -18.12
N GLY A 114 -12.51 -15.76 -19.14
CA GLY A 114 -11.97 -14.40 -19.07
C GLY A 114 -10.44 -14.39 -18.88
N ASN A 115 -9.75 -15.45 -19.29
CA ASN A 115 -8.30 -15.55 -19.22
C ASN A 115 -7.69 -15.04 -20.52
N PHE A 116 -7.00 -13.91 -20.43
CA PHE A 116 -6.26 -13.33 -21.54
C PHE A 116 -4.79 -13.15 -21.16
N PRO A 117 -3.85 -13.26 -22.12
CA PRO A 117 -2.45 -12.93 -21.92
C PRO A 117 -2.22 -11.56 -21.27
N ASP A 118 -3.06 -10.57 -21.61
CA ASP A 118 -2.98 -9.20 -21.11
C ASP A 118 -3.51 -9.02 -19.68
N ASN A 119 -4.39 -9.92 -19.22
CA ASN A 119 -5.04 -9.83 -17.91
C ASN A 119 -4.60 -10.95 -16.95
N THR A 120 -3.60 -11.72 -17.35
CA THR A 120 -3.07 -12.84 -16.56
C THR A 120 -1.62 -12.57 -16.22
N THR A 121 -1.34 -12.46 -14.92
CA THR A 121 0.04 -12.32 -14.42
C THR A 121 0.73 -13.67 -14.34
N LEU A 122 2.07 -13.68 -14.45
CA LEU A 122 2.87 -14.92 -14.30
C LEU A 122 2.63 -15.61 -12.95
N GLN A 123 2.30 -14.85 -11.91
CA GLN A 123 2.02 -15.38 -10.57
C GLN A 123 0.51 -15.57 -10.29
N SER A 124 -0.31 -15.53 -11.33
CA SER A 124 -1.75 -15.71 -11.19
C SER A 124 -2.10 -17.09 -10.65
N GLN A 125 -3.14 -17.15 -9.82
CA GLN A 125 -3.70 -18.39 -9.28
C GLN A 125 -4.88 -18.89 -10.12
N LYS A 126 -5.12 -18.28 -11.28
CA LYS A 126 -6.15 -18.71 -12.22
C LYS A 126 -5.77 -20.05 -12.85
N LEU A 127 -6.77 -20.88 -13.16
CA LEU A 127 -6.59 -22.08 -13.96
C LEU A 127 -6.65 -21.69 -15.43
N ILE A 128 -5.60 -22.04 -16.17
CA ILE A 128 -5.41 -21.69 -17.58
C ILE A 128 -5.31 -22.99 -18.35
N TRP A 129 -5.95 -23.02 -19.52
CA TRP A 129 -5.82 -24.10 -20.48
C TRP A 129 -4.53 -23.97 -21.26
N TRP A 130 -3.76 -25.05 -21.28
CA TRP A 130 -2.51 -25.20 -22.02
C TRP A 130 -2.67 -26.29 -23.09
N ARG A 131 -1.93 -26.14 -24.19
CA ARG A 131 -1.85 -27.10 -25.29
C ARG A 131 -0.41 -27.61 -25.45
N CYS A 132 -0.25 -28.92 -25.55
CA CYS A 132 1.03 -29.57 -25.81
C CYS A 132 1.42 -29.36 -27.29
N GLN A 133 2.61 -28.79 -27.54
CA GLN A 133 3.14 -28.63 -28.90
C GLN A 133 4.04 -29.80 -29.34
N GLU A 134 4.67 -30.51 -28.39
CA GLU A 134 5.65 -31.58 -28.70
C GLU A 134 5.07 -33.00 -28.61
N CYS A 135 3.75 -33.15 -28.65
CA CYS A 135 3.12 -34.45 -28.43
C CYS A 135 3.39 -35.39 -29.64
N PRO A 136 4.15 -36.51 -29.47
CA PRO A 136 4.70 -37.29 -30.59
C PRO A 136 3.69 -38.10 -31.41
N THR A 137 2.41 -38.10 -31.03
CA THR A 137 1.43 -39.08 -31.53
C THR A 137 0.05 -38.48 -31.78
N GLY A 138 -0.05 -37.45 -32.62
CA GLY A 138 -1.31 -37.05 -33.29
C GLY A 138 -2.52 -36.75 -32.40
N LYS A 139 -2.33 -36.62 -31.08
CA LYS A 139 -3.36 -36.34 -30.08
C LYS A 139 -3.05 -34.97 -29.50
N GLU A 140 -3.98 -34.05 -29.69
CA GLU A 140 -3.94 -32.75 -29.04
C GLU A 140 -4.13 -32.96 -27.53
N HIS A 141 -3.04 -32.87 -26.78
CA HIS A 141 -3.10 -32.92 -25.32
C HIS A 141 -3.31 -31.50 -24.79
N SER A 142 -4.43 -31.30 -24.09
CA SER A 142 -4.76 -30.06 -23.40
C SER A 142 -4.99 -30.32 -21.92
N TRP A 143 -4.51 -29.43 -21.06
CA TRP A 143 -4.67 -29.56 -19.61
C TRP A 143 -4.87 -28.19 -18.96
N GLN A 144 -5.43 -28.18 -17.75
CA GLN A 144 -5.53 -26.97 -16.94
C GLN A 144 -4.44 -26.96 -15.89
N ALA A 145 -3.70 -25.85 -15.80
CA ALA A 145 -2.72 -25.65 -14.74
C ALA A 145 -2.64 -24.18 -14.34
N HIS A 146 -2.13 -23.94 -13.12
CA HIS A 146 -1.76 -22.60 -12.69
C HIS A 146 -0.48 -22.16 -13.41
N PRO A 147 -0.40 -20.90 -13.88
CA PRO A 147 0.79 -20.40 -14.57
C PRO A 147 2.05 -20.32 -13.69
N LYS A 148 1.89 -20.34 -12.37
CA LYS A 148 2.98 -20.33 -11.39
C LYS A 148 3.52 -21.72 -11.01
N ASN A 149 2.86 -22.79 -11.47
CA ASN A 149 3.25 -24.18 -11.19
C ASN A 149 4.15 -24.68 -12.32
#